data_AF-A0A9N9EHA3-F1
#
_entry.id   AF-A0A9N9EHA3-F1
#
_cell.length_a   1.000
_cell.length_b   1.000
_cell.length_c   1.000
_cell.angle_alpha   90.00
_cell.angle_beta   90.00
_cell.angle_gamma   90.00
#
_symmetry.space_group_name_H-M   'P 1'
#
loop_
_entity.id
_entity.type
_entity.pdbx_description
1 polymer ?
#
loop_
_entity_poly.entity_id
_entity_poly.type
_entity_poly.pdbx_seq_one_letter_code
_entity_poly.pdbx_strand_id
1 'polypeptide(L)' 'MASKGLNHFSGISTNISISFIDPAKEGDILLIEAECIKFGKAMGFTDVKIYNKDTRKLIAQ' A
#
# COMPACT_ATOMS: atom_id res chain seq x y z
N MET A 1 -19.92 -16.12 25.58
CA MET A 1 -19.42 -17.39 25.00
C MET A 1 -19.84 -17.39 23.53
N ALA A 2 -19.02 -17.39 22.47
CA ALA A 2 -17.58 -17.36 22.27
C ALA A 2 -17.32 -16.59 20.95
N SER A 3 -16.27 -15.76 20.91
CA SER A 3 -15.75 -15.18 19.66
C SER A 3 -14.98 -16.28 18.90
N LYS A 4 -15.55 -16.80 17.81
CA LYS A 4 -14.89 -17.69 16.84
C LYS A 4 -15.43 -17.31 15.45
N GLY A 5 -14.67 -16.86 14.47
CA GLY A 5 -13.24 -16.57 14.42
C GLY A 5 -12.95 -15.69 13.20
N LEU A 6 -12.47 -14.48 13.43
CA LEU A 6 -12.00 -13.57 12.38
C LEU A 6 -10.46 -13.59 12.32
N ASN A 7 -9.84 -14.77 12.44
CA ASN A 7 -8.39 -14.91 12.59
C ASN A 7 -7.70 -15.73 11.47
N HIS A 8 -8.30 -15.83 10.27
CA HIS A 8 -7.70 -16.59 9.16
C HIS A 8 -7.70 -15.86 7.80
N PHE A 9 -7.63 -14.53 7.80
CA PHE A 9 -7.12 -13.83 6.61
C PHE A 9 -5.65 -13.53 6.83
N SER A 10 -4.79 -14.53 6.63
CA SER A 10 -3.35 -14.30 6.47
C SER A 10 -3.11 -13.74 5.07
N GLY A 11 -3.46 -12.47 4.87
CA GLY A 11 -3.04 -11.73 3.69
C GLY A 11 -1.53 -11.55 3.75
N ILE A 12 -0.79 -12.39 3.04
CA ILE A 12 0.66 -12.24 2.89
C ILE A 12 0.95 -11.48 1.61
N SER A 13 2.00 -10.66 1.63
CA SER A 13 2.52 -10.07 0.41
C SER A 13 3.18 -11.17 -0.43
N THR A 14 2.59 -11.50 -1.58
CA THR A 14 3.17 -12.48 -2.49
C THR A 14 4.26 -11.87 -3.38
N ASN A 15 4.08 -10.61 -3.77
CA ASN A 15 5.04 -9.85 -4.58
C ASN A 15 4.80 -8.35 -4.38
N ILE A 16 5.89 -7.58 -4.30
CA ILE A 16 5.87 -6.11 -4.24
C ILE A 16 6.89 -5.61 -5.25
N SER A 17 6.46 -4.71 -6.14
CA SER A 17 7.33 -4.01 -7.07
C SER A 17 7.19 -2.52 -6.79
N ILE A 18 8.32 -1.82 -6.73
CA ILE A 18 8.35 -0.38 -6.42
C ILE A 18 9.27 0.30 -7.43
N SER A 19 8.78 1.38 -8.03
CA SER A 19 9.54 2.27 -8.90
C SER A 19 9.72 3.62 -8.20
N PHE A 20 10.96 4.02 -7.96
CA PHE A 20 11.30 5.32 -7.38
C PHE A 20 11.48 6.36 -8.50
N ILE A 21 10.81 7.49 -8.37
CA ILE A 21 10.71 8.53 -9.41
C ILE A 21 11.36 9.84 -8.94
N ASP A 22 11.11 10.26 -7.70
CA ASP A 22 11.67 11.48 -7.10
C ASP A 22 12.17 11.17 -5.68
N PRO A 23 13.28 11.76 -5.21
CA PRO A 23 13.77 11.52 -3.86
C PRO A 23 12.89 12.21 -2.81
N ALA A 24 12.64 11.53 -1.70
CA ALA A 24 12.11 12.13 -0.47
C ALA A 24 13.27 12.60 0.41
N LYS A 25 13.09 13.71 1.13
CA LYS A 25 14.08 14.22 2.08
C LYS A 25 13.68 13.86 3.51
N GLU A 26 14.67 13.83 4.41
CA GLU A 26 14.39 13.72 5.84
C GLU A 26 13.48 14.86 6.30
N GLY A 27 12.47 14.52 7.10
CA GLY A 27 11.44 15.46 7.55
C GLY A 27 10.27 15.65 6.59
N ASP A 28 10.34 15.15 5.35
CA ASP A 28 9.19 15.16 4.44
C ASP A 28 8.05 14.32 5.02
N ILE A 29 6.83 14.87 4.98
CA ILE A 29 5.62 14.10 5.27
C ILE A 29 5.13 13.47 3.97
N LEU A 30 4.97 12.15 3.96
CA LEU A 30 4.48 11.44 2.78
C LEU A 30 2.98 11.16 2.89
N LEU A 31 2.29 11.22 1.76
CA LEU A 31 0.91 10.78 1.58
C LEU A 31 0.94 9.49 0.75
N ILE A 32 0.40 8.42 1.31
CA ILE A 32 0.30 7.12 0.64
C ILE A 32 -1.17 6.90 0.28
N GLU A 33 -1.44 6.77 -1.01
CA GLU A 33 -2.75 6.40 -1.54
C GLU A 33 -2.66 4.97 -2.06
N ALA A 34 -3.53 4.10 -1.54
CA ALA A 34 -3.57 2.70 -1.91
C ALA A 34 -4.99 2.30 -2.31
N GLU A 35 -5.10 1.56 -3.41
CA GLU A 35 -6.38 1.08 -3.93
C GLU A 35 -6.29 -0.42 -4.20
N CYS A 36 -7.25 -1.19 -3.68
CA CYS A 36 -7.39 -2.59 -4.05
C CYS A 36 -8.10 -2.69 -5.41
N ILE A 37 -7.31 -2.75 -6.47
CA ILE A 37 -7.80 -2.80 -7.85
C ILE A 37 -8.46 -4.14 -8.20
N LYS A 38 -8.13 -5.22 -7.48
CA LYS A 38 -8.73 -6.54 -7.68
C LYS A 38 -8.64 -7.38 -6.42
N PHE A 39 -9.75 -7.96 -5.98
CA PHE A 39 -9.78 -8.91 -4.88
C PHE A 39 -10.47 -10.21 -5.31
N GLY A 40 -9.76 -11.33 -5.23
CA GLY A 40 -10.29 -12.67 -5.49
C GLY A 40 -10.31 -13.53 -4.23
N LYS A 41 -10.70 -14.80 -4.39
CA LYS A 41 -10.78 -15.76 -3.28
C LYS A 41 -9.45 -15.97 -2.54
N ALA A 42 -8.33 -15.89 -3.25
CA ALA A 42 -7.00 -16.22 -2.72
C ALA A 42 -5.95 -15.10 -2.85
N MET A 43 -6.20 -14.06 -3.65
CA MET A 43 -5.22 -13.01 -3.90
C MET A 43 -5.89 -11.65 -4.12
N GLY A 44 -5.32 -10.63 -3.51
CA GLY A 44 -5.61 -9.23 -3.77
C GLY A 44 -4.47 -8.58 -4.54
N PHE A 45 -4.81 -7.66 -5.43
CA PHE A 45 -3.88 -6.77 -6.11
C PHE A 45 -4.17 -5.35 -5.64
N THR A 46 -3.11 -4.63 -5.32
CA THR A 46 -3.17 -3.25 -4.84
C THR A 46 -2.27 -2.38 -5.70
N ASP A 47 -2.79 -1.26 -6.17
CA ASP A 47 -1.99 -0.16 -6.72
C ASP A 47 -1.72 0.83 -5.59
N VAL A 48 -0.49 1.31 -5.48
CA VAL A 48 -0.07 2.22 -4.42
C VAL A 48 0.70 3.36 -5.05
N LYS A 49 0.40 4.60 -4.63
CA LYS A 49 1.15 5.79 -5.03
C LYS A 49 1.57 6.54 -3.78
N ILE A 50 2.83 6.93 -3.76
CA ILE A 50 3.45 7.66 -2.67
C ILE A 50 3.76 9.06 -3.15
N TYR A 51 3.23 10.06 -2.46
CA TYR A 51 3.42 11.47 -2.76
C TYR A 51 4.12 12.17 -1.61
N ASN A 52 4.88 13.22 -1.90
CA ASN A 52 5.20 14.21 -0.88
C ASN A 52 3.90 14.96 -0.55
N LYS A 53 3.49 15.00 0.72
CA LYS A 53 2.20 15.53 1.14
C LYS A 53 2.04 17.02 0.84
N ASP A 54 3.11 17.78 0.99
CA ASP A 54 3.09 19.24 0.86
C ASP A 54 3.20 19.68 -0.59
N THR A 55 4.12 19.06 -1.35
CA THR A 55 4.37 19.43 -2.75
C THR A 55 3.50 18.66 -3.75
N ARG A 56 2.81 17.60 -3.31
CA ARG A 56 2.02 16.67 -4.15
C ARG A 56 2.81 15.99 -5.27
N LYS A 57 4.15 16.03 -5.22
CA LYS A 57 5.00 15.31 -6.17
C LYS A 57 4.93 13.81 -5.93
N LEU A 58 4.87 13.04 -7.02
CA LEU A 58 4.96 11.58 -6.98
C LEU A 58 6.40 11.16 -6.70
N ILE A 59 6.57 10.36 -5.66
CA ILE A 59 7.87 9.87 -5.18
C ILE A 59 8.09 8.44 -5.66
N ALA A 60 7.09 7.58 -5.49
CA ALA A 60 7.17 6.17 -5.85
C ALA A 60 5.78 5.58 -6.12
N GLN A 61 5.77 4.47 -6.86
CA GLN A 61 4.59 3.63 -7.13
C GLN A 61 4.97 2.17 -7.26
#